data_AF-A0AAW2CBI0-F1
#
_entry.id   AF-A0AAW2CBI0-F1
#
_cell.length_a   1.000
_cell.length_b   1.000
_cell.length_c   1.000
_cell.angle_alpha   90.00
_cell.angle_beta   90.00
_cell.angle_gamma   90.00
#
_symmetry.space_group_name_H-M   'P 1'
#
loop_
_entity.id
_entity.type
_entity.pdbx_description
1 polymer ?
#
loop_
_entity_poly.entity_id
_entity_poly.type
_entity_poly.pdbx_seq_one_letter_code
_entity_poly.pdbx_strand_id
1 'polypeptide(L)'
;MYLCRAEINIKPWKRLLNDLKEGNKRMGWMTRESYTYWKGNPSVALIRQELMKCNVSDNQDWNARVYAQVATSITRPYVPYTPMIGSEK
;
A
#
# COMPACT_ATOMS: atom_id res chain seq x y z
N MET A 1 10.36 15.23 -16.45
CA MET A 1 8.91 15.04 -16.65
C MET A 1 8.53 13.69 -16.07
N TYR A 2 8.04 13.64 -14.84
CA TYR A 2 7.57 12.39 -14.23
C TYR A 2 6.24 12.01 -14.88
N LEU A 3 6.22 10.89 -15.59
CA LEU A 3 4.99 10.34 -16.17
C LEU A 3 4.06 9.90 -15.04
N CYS A 4 3.00 10.68 -14.85
CA CYS A 4 1.83 10.36 -14.04
C CYS A 4 1.08 9.17 -14.69
N ARG A 5 1.60 7.96 -14.51
CA ARG A 5 0.92 6.75 -14.99
C ARG A 5 -0.23 6.41 -14.04
N ALA A 6 -1.43 6.28 -14.61
CA ALA A 6 -2.60 5.76 -13.93
C ALA A 6 -2.40 4.29 -13.53
N GLU A 7 -3.08 3.87 -12.47
CA GLU A 7 -3.11 2.48 -12.01
C GLU A 7 -3.96 1.64 -12.97
N ILE A 8 -3.35 1.16 -14.05
CA ILE A 8 -4.05 0.54 -15.19
C ILE A 8 -4.18 -1.00 -15.10
N ASN A 9 -3.58 -1.64 -14.10
CA ASN A 9 -3.58 -3.12 -13.97
C ASN A 9 -4.59 -3.62 -12.94
N ILE A 10 -5.84 -3.13 -13.01
CA ILE A 10 -6.92 -3.55 -12.12
C ILE A 10 -7.74 -4.64 -12.84
N LYS A 11 -8.00 -5.76 -12.14
CA LYS A 11 -8.83 -6.86 -12.69
C LYS A 11 -10.25 -6.36 -13.00
N PRO A 12 -10.96 -6.99 -13.96
CA PRO A 12 -12.37 -6.71 -14.19
C PRO A 12 -13.20 -6.86 -12.91
N TRP A 13 -14.16 -5.95 -12.69
CA TRP A 13 -14.92 -5.84 -11.44
C TRP A 13 -15.49 -7.16 -10.93
N LYS A 14 -16.08 -7.98 -11.82
CA LYS A 14 -16.69 -9.26 -11.43
C LYS A 14 -15.69 -10.24 -10.79
N ARG A 15 -14.46 -10.29 -11.31
CA ARG A 15 -13.40 -11.14 -10.75
C ARG A 15 -12.84 -10.53 -9.46
N LEU A 16 -12.58 -9.23 -9.48
CA LEU A 16 -12.08 -8.50 -8.31
C LEU A 16 -13.05 -8.60 -7.12
N LEU A 17 -14.35 -8.49 -7.35
CA LEU A 17 -15.37 -8.58 -6.32
C LEU A 17 -15.32 -9.93 -5.58
N ASN A 18 -15.11 -11.03 -6.31
CA ASN A 18 -14.98 -12.35 -5.71
C ASN A 18 -13.70 -12.45 -4.86
N ASP A 19 -12.57 -11.95 -5.37
CA ASP A 19 -11.30 -11.90 -4.63
C ASP A 19 -11.44 -11.06 -3.34
N LEU A 20 -12.13 -9.91 -3.41
CA LEU A 20 -12.39 -9.03 -2.25
C LEU A 20 -13.30 -9.71 -1.21
N LYS A 21 -14.34 -10.41 -1.65
CA LYS A 21 -15.22 -11.17 -0.75
C LYS A 21 -14.46 -12.28 -0.03
N GLU A 22 -13.60 -12.99 -0.75
CA GLU A 22 -12.78 -14.06 -0.16
C GLU A 22 -11.73 -13.48 0.81
N GLY A 23 -11.07 -12.38 0.44
CA GLY A 23 -10.16 -11.67 1.32
C GLY A 23 -10.83 -11.17 2.61
N ASN A 24 -12.06 -10.64 2.51
CA ASN A 24 -12.82 -10.19 3.67
C ASN A 24 -13.22 -11.32 4.63
N LYS A 25 -13.36 -12.56 4.16
CA LYS A 25 -13.65 -13.71 5.02
C LYS A 25 -12.43 -14.18 5.81
N ARG A 26 -11.22 -13.95 5.31
CA ARG A 26 -9.97 -14.42 5.95
C ARG A 26 -9.70 -13.76 7.29
N MET A 27 -10.11 -12.50 7.45
CA MET A 27 -9.93 -11.75 8.71
C MET A 27 -11.20 -10.96 9.06
N GLY A 28 -11.74 -11.27 10.24
CA GLY A 28 -12.85 -10.54 10.83
C GLY A 28 -12.46 -9.11 11.17
N TRP A 29 -13.45 -8.23 11.31
CA TRP A 29 -13.22 -6.81 11.56
C TRP A 29 -12.36 -6.55 12.81
N MET A 30 -12.70 -7.21 13.93
CA MET A 30 -12.04 -7.00 15.22
C MET A 30 -10.58 -7.49 15.27
N THR A 31 -10.18 -8.36 14.34
CA THR A 31 -8.81 -8.91 14.29
C THR A 31 -7.91 -8.12 13.34
N ARG A 32 -8.43 -7.08 12.68
CA ARG A 32 -7.63 -6.24 11.78
C ARG A 32 -6.78 -5.29 12.59
N GLU A 33 -5.54 -5.12 12.16
CA GLU A 33 -4.64 -4.14 12.76
C GLU A 33 -5.21 -2.73 12.57
N SER A 34 -5.14 -1.91 13.63
CA SER A 34 -5.81 -0.61 13.70
C SER A 34 -5.02 0.53 13.02
N TYR A 35 -4.15 0.22 12.06
CA TYR A 35 -3.43 1.25 11.31
C TYR A 35 -4.19 1.70 10.08
N THR A 36 -3.96 2.94 9.69
CA THR A 36 -4.38 3.44 8.38
C THR A 36 -3.43 2.88 7.31
N TYR A 37 -3.95 2.27 6.25
CA TYR A 37 -3.13 1.71 5.17
C TYR A 37 -3.40 2.41 3.83
N TRP A 38 -2.34 2.78 3.11
CA TRP A 38 -2.45 3.28 1.74
C TRP A 38 -1.30 2.77 0.87
N LYS A 39 -1.60 2.42 -0.38
CA LYS A 39 -0.60 2.07 -1.39
C LYS A 39 -1.02 2.63 -2.75
N GLY A 40 -0.16 3.39 -3.40
CA GLY A 40 -0.49 4.02 -4.68
C GLY A 40 0.65 4.84 -5.28
N ASN A 41 0.48 5.34 -6.50
CA ASN A 41 1.52 6.15 -7.15
C ASN A 41 1.50 7.60 -6.62
N PRO A 42 2.55 8.08 -5.90
CA PRO A 42 2.58 9.44 -5.35
C PRO A 42 2.89 10.50 -6.41
N SER A 43 3.50 10.13 -7.55
CA SER A 43 3.84 11.06 -8.62
C SER A 43 2.62 11.58 -9.39
N VAL A 44 1.42 11.05 -9.10
CA VAL A 44 0.18 11.39 -9.80
C VAL A 44 -0.36 12.76 -9.39
N ALA A 45 -0.22 13.12 -8.12
CA ALA A 45 -0.77 14.35 -7.58
C ALA A 45 0.07 14.82 -6.38
N LEU A 46 0.23 16.14 -6.23
CA LEU A 46 0.95 16.74 -5.11
C LEU A 46 0.39 16.27 -3.75
N ILE A 47 -0.93 16.14 -3.63
CA ILE A 47 -1.56 15.68 -2.38
C ILE A 47 -1.15 14.26 -1.98
N ARG A 48 -0.85 13.39 -2.96
CA ARG A 48 -0.33 12.03 -2.69
C ARG A 48 1.13 12.06 -2.27
N GLN A 49 1.90 13.08 -2.67
CA GLN A 49 3.27 13.28 -2.20
C GLN A 49 3.26 13.76 -0.74
N GLU A 50 2.34 14.66 -0.39
CA GLU A 50 2.14 15.08 1.00
C GLU A 50 1.72 13.91 1.90
N LEU A 51 0.84 13.01 1.42
CA LEU A 51 0.45 11.80 2.15
C LEU A 51 1.64 10.91 2.52
N MET A 52 2.73 10.90 1.73
CA MET A 52 3.93 10.13 2.04
C MET A 52 4.64 10.63 3.31
N LYS A 53 4.46 11.89 3.69
CA LYS A 53 5.04 12.46 4.92
C LYS A 53 4.37 11.93 6.19
N CYS A 54 3.22 11.28 6.07
CA CYS A 54 2.53 10.64 7.19
C CYS A 54 3.11 9.25 7.57
N ASN A 55 4.15 8.78 6.86
CA ASN A 55 4.81 7.53 7.23
C ASN A 55 5.61 7.69 8.54
N VAL A 56 5.92 6.58 9.21
CA VAL A 56 6.65 6.58 10.49
C VAL A 56 8.01 7.26 10.32
N SER A 57 8.32 8.19 11.22
CA SER A 57 9.62 8.85 11.34
C SER A 57 10.15 8.69 12.76
N ASP A 58 11.45 8.92 12.97
CA ASP A 58 12.08 8.81 14.30
C ASP A 58 11.40 9.70 15.37
N ASN A 59 10.75 10.78 14.93
CA ASN A 59 10.14 11.78 15.80
C ASN A 59 8.61 11.64 15.94
N GLN A 60 7.93 10.92 15.04
CA GLN A 60 6.47 10.90 14.97
C GLN A 60 5.95 9.64 14.26
N ASP A 61 5.06 8.90 14.93
CA ASP A 61 4.27 7.81 14.35
C ASP A 61 2.78 8.20 14.29
N TRP A 62 2.23 8.27 13.08
CA TRP A 62 0.82 8.59 12.81
C TRP A 62 -0.09 7.36 12.82
N ASN A 63 0.43 6.18 13.17
CA ASN A 63 -0.25 4.90 13.01
C ASN A 63 -0.75 4.68 11.56
N ALA A 64 0.03 5.16 10.60
CA ALA A 64 -0.23 5.04 9.17
C ALA A 64 0.88 4.24 8.49
N ARG A 65 0.50 3.46 7.48
CA ARG A 65 1.37 2.60 6.67
C ARG A 65 1.12 2.98 5.21
N VAL A 66 1.96 3.90 4.70
CA VAL A 66 1.78 4.54 3.38
C VAL A 66 2.91 4.10 2.44
N TYR A 67 2.59 3.45 1.32
CA TYR A 67 3.55 2.85 0.40
C TYR A 67 3.43 3.39 -1.03
N ALA A 68 4.55 3.69 -1.66
CA ALA A 68 4.58 4.07 -3.06
C ALA A 68 4.45 2.84 -3.99
N GLN A 69 3.48 2.86 -4.90
CA GLN A 69 3.31 1.88 -5.97
C GLN A 69 3.92 2.44 -7.26
N VAL A 70 5.22 2.19 -7.46
CA VAL A 70 5.94 2.57 -8.67
C VAL A 70 5.98 1.37 -9.60
N ALA A 71 5.54 1.53 -10.86
CA ALA A 71 5.75 0.53 -11.89
C ALA A 71 7.22 0.59 -12.32
N THR A 72 8.06 -0.25 -11.73
CA THR A 72 9.44 -0.41 -12.18
C THR A 72 9.42 -1.13 -13.53
N SER A 73 9.59 -0.38 -14.61
CA SER A 73 10.00 -0.95 -15.90
C SER A 73 11.33 -1.66 -15.65
N ILE A 74 11.27 -2.99 -15.51
CA ILE A 74 12.35 -3.97 -15.68
C ILE A 74 13.77 -3.37 -15.60
N THR A 75 14.35 -3.27 -14.39
CA THR A 75 15.76 -3.60 -14.07
C THR A 75 16.13 -3.30 -12.61
N ARG A 76 16.17 -4.36 -11.78
CA ARG A 76 16.99 -4.61 -10.57
C ARG A 76 16.73 -3.85 -9.25
N PRO A 77 17.20 -4.39 -8.10
CA PRO A 77 17.21 -5.78 -7.64
C PRO A 77 16.07 -5.99 -6.60
N TYR A 78 15.88 -7.24 -6.22
CA TYR A 78 15.03 -7.64 -5.10
C TYR A 78 15.39 -6.81 -3.85
N VAL A 79 14.53 -5.87 -3.46
CA VAL A 79 14.55 -5.35 -2.09
C VAL A 79 13.90 -6.46 -1.27
N PRO A 80 14.63 -7.12 -0.33
CA PRO A 80 14.01 -8.18 0.44
C PRO A 80 12.76 -7.60 1.09
N TYR A 81 11.62 -8.24 0.83
CA TYR A 81 10.48 -8.13 1.72
C TYR A 81 11.03 -8.44 3.11
N THR A 82 11.21 -7.43 3.96
CA THR A 82 11.26 -7.67 5.39
C THR A 82 9.85 -8.13 5.71
N PRO A 83 9.64 -9.40 6.08
CA PRO A 83 8.37 -9.77 6.67
C PRO A 83 8.31 -8.93 7.94
N MET A 84 7.26 -8.13 8.12
CA MET A 84 6.89 -7.73 9.47
C MET A 84 6.40 -9.02 10.14
N ILE A 85 7.37 -9.81 10.60
CA ILE A 85 7.21 -10.80 11.65
C ILE A 85 6.50 -10.05 12.76
N GLY A 86 5.41 -10.63 13.24
CA GLY A 86 4.65 -10.10 14.35
C GLY A 86 5.60 -9.58 15.41
N SER A 87 5.47 -8.30 15.73
CA SER A 87 5.86 -7.85 17.05
C SER A 87 4.88 -8.53 18.01
N GLU A 88 5.29 -9.69 18.51
CA GLU A 88 4.79 -10.26 19.75
C GLU A 88 4.67 -9.14 20.78
N LYS A 89 3.44 -8.88 21.19
CA LYS A 89 3.09 -8.64 22.58
C LYS A 89 1.88 -9.52 22.90
#